data_AF-A0A075B4A5-F1
#
_entry.id   AF-A0A075B4A5-F1
#
_cell.length_a   1.000
_cell.length_b   1.000
_cell.length_c   1.000
_cell.angle_alpha   90.00
_cell.angle_beta   90.00
_cell.angle_gamma   90.00
#
_symmetry.space_group_name_H-M   'P 1'
#
loop_
_entity.id
_entity.type
_entity.pdbx_description
1 polymer ?
#
loop_
_entity_poly.entity_id
_entity_poly.type
_entity_poly.pdbx_seq_one_letter_code
_entity_poly.pdbx_strand_id
1 'polypeptide(L)'
;MLSKYFLEPCLEFLKTHKFRTIALQFPDDKLEDASEISETIENISKAQVYVLADTSYGNCCVDEVAASHVDADLIIHFGYSCLSKPAKSKKDLDCGNLKECVSALGGDKNYLIIFDPCFAYVQDSIMETFQDKSNIRVSRIPFYLDPEITVNPDGRVYKPIENDYSILYVGSKDLHQLSIMSIHCHSQFYILEGKQFVEQSIYNNSMLRKRFHL
;
A
#
# COMPACT_ATOMS: atom_id res chain seq x y z
N MET A 1 23.19 -10.56 -10.97
CA MET A 1 22.06 -9.97 -11.71
C MET A 1 20.73 -10.62 -11.32
N LEU A 2 20.55 -11.94 -11.49
CA LEU A 2 19.32 -12.67 -11.06
C LEU A 2 18.93 -12.45 -9.58
N SER A 3 19.92 -12.44 -8.68
CA SER A 3 19.73 -12.16 -7.25
C SER A 3 19.43 -10.69 -6.95
N LYS A 4 19.87 -9.73 -7.80
CA LYS A 4 19.65 -8.28 -7.65
C LYS A 4 18.17 -7.94 -7.81
N TYR A 5 17.45 -8.67 -8.65
CA TYR A 5 16.05 -8.42 -9.01
C TYR A 5 15.07 -9.47 -8.50
N PHE A 6 15.54 -10.45 -7.72
CA PHE A 6 14.72 -11.58 -7.26
C PHE A 6 13.97 -12.24 -8.44
N LEU A 7 14.69 -12.45 -9.55
CA LEU A 7 14.09 -12.85 -10.81
C LEU A 7 13.73 -14.33 -10.85
N GLU A 8 14.34 -15.17 -10.00
CA GLU A 8 14.19 -16.64 -10.04
C GLU A 8 12.72 -17.09 -9.92
N PRO A 9 11.90 -16.59 -8.98
CA PRO A 9 10.48 -16.96 -8.91
C PRO A 9 9.69 -16.44 -10.11
N CYS A 10 10.04 -15.27 -10.63
CA CYS A 10 9.42 -14.71 -11.83
C CYS A 10 9.72 -15.60 -13.04
N LEU A 11 10.96 -16.07 -13.20
CA LEU A 11 11.34 -16.97 -14.30
C LEU A 11 10.64 -18.33 -14.18
N GLU A 12 10.52 -18.91 -12.99
CA GLU A 12 9.75 -20.14 -12.79
C GLU A 12 8.25 -19.94 -13.10
N PHE A 13 7.68 -18.81 -12.72
CA PHE A 13 6.31 -18.44 -13.10
C PHE A 13 6.15 -18.36 -14.62
N LEU A 14 7.10 -17.74 -15.32
CA LEU A 14 7.11 -17.64 -16.78
C LEU A 14 7.32 -18.98 -17.49
N LYS A 15 8.02 -19.95 -16.89
CA LYS A 15 8.18 -21.29 -17.47
C LYS A 15 6.90 -22.13 -17.37
N THR A 16 6.12 -21.93 -16.31
CA THR A 16 4.92 -22.70 -16.02
C THR A 16 3.67 -22.17 -16.74
N HIS A 17 3.73 -20.93 -17.23
CA HIS A 17 2.64 -20.26 -17.95
C HIS A 17 3.06 -19.91 -19.38
N LYS A 18 2.09 -19.82 -20.29
CA LYS A 18 2.34 -19.43 -21.68
C LYS A 18 1.74 -18.06 -21.95
N PHE A 19 2.59 -17.04 -21.92
CA PHE A 19 2.25 -15.68 -22.34
C PHE A 19 2.74 -15.46 -23.77
N ARG A 20 2.00 -14.68 -24.57
CA ARG A 20 2.41 -14.29 -25.92
C ARG A 20 3.16 -12.97 -25.89
N THR A 21 2.70 -12.03 -25.07
CA THR A 21 3.26 -10.69 -24.95
C THR A 21 3.44 -10.30 -23.48
N ILE A 22 4.63 -9.81 -23.11
CA ILE A 22 4.98 -9.39 -21.76
C ILE A 22 5.45 -7.94 -21.81
N ALA A 23 4.87 -7.07 -20.98
CA ALA A 23 5.35 -5.72 -20.77
C ALA A 23 6.23 -5.64 -19.51
N LEU A 24 7.34 -4.93 -19.60
CA LEU A 24 8.27 -4.68 -18.50
C LEU A 24 8.22 -3.20 -18.15
N GLN A 25 7.96 -2.89 -16.89
CA GLN A 25 7.95 -1.52 -16.38
C GLN A 25 9.15 -1.32 -15.46
N PHE A 26 10.06 -0.43 -15.84
CA PHE A 26 11.25 -0.09 -15.05
C PHE A 26 11.16 1.33 -14.51
N PRO A 27 11.61 1.57 -13.27
CA PRO A 27 11.90 2.92 -12.80
C PRO A 27 13.22 3.40 -13.41
N ASP A 28 13.40 4.71 -13.44
CA ASP A 28 14.52 5.37 -14.13
C ASP A 28 15.89 4.85 -13.68
N ASP A 29 16.06 4.52 -12.39
CA ASP A 29 17.30 4.03 -11.78
C ASP A 29 17.66 2.59 -12.17
N LYS A 30 16.77 1.88 -12.88
CA LYS A 30 16.95 0.47 -13.28
C LYS A 30 16.87 0.26 -14.78
N LEU A 31 16.73 1.33 -15.56
CA LEU A 31 16.68 1.27 -17.02
C LEU A 31 17.98 0.76 -17.65
N GLU A 32 19.13 0.94 -16.99
CA GLU A 32 20.43 0.44 -17.49
C GLU A 32 20.45 -1.09 -17.66
N ASP A 33 19.71 -1.82 -16.83
CA ASP A 33 19.64 -3.29 -16.84
C ASP A 33 18.47 -3.80 -17.71
N ALA A 34 17.65 -2.91 -18.28
CA ALA A 34 16.41 -3.28 -18.98
C ALA A 34 16.67 -4.21 -20.17
N SER A 35 17.75 -3.95 -20.93
CA SER A 35 18.11 -4.75 -22.10
C SER A 35 18.51 -6.19 -21.74
N GLU A 36 19.30 -6.38 -20.68
CA GLU A 36 19.79 -7.71 -20.27
C GLU A 36 18.64 -8.52 -19.66
N ILE A 37 17.77 -7.87 -18.87
CA ILE A 37 16.60 -8.49 -18.27
C ILE A 37 15.56 -8.85 -19.33
N SER A 38 15.30 -7.98 -20.31
CA SER A 38 14.35 -8.27 -21.39
C SER A 38 14.80 -9.48 -22.20
N GLU A 39 16.09 -9.55 -22.56
CA GLU A 39 16.65 -10.69 -23.29
C GLU A 39 16.54 -11.99 -22.47
N THR A 40 16.81 -11.93 -21.16
CA THR A 40 16.69 -13.09 -20.27
C THR A 40 15.24 -13.60 -20.21
N ILE A 41 14.28 -12.70 -20.03
CA ILE A 41 12.84 -13.02 -19.96
C ILE A 41 12.34 -13.57 -21.29
N GLU A 42 12.73 -12.96 -22.42
CA GLU A 42 12.36 -13.40 -23.76
C GLU A 42 12.93 -14.81 -24.05
N ASN A 43 14.18 -15.06 -23.68
CA ASN A 43 14.82 -16.35 -23.87
C ASN A 43 14.14 -17.49 -23.10
N ILE A 44 13.62 -17.20 -21.90
CA ILE A 44 12.97 -18.19 -21.03
C ILE A 44 11.49 -18.39 -21.40
N SER A 45 10.75 -17.29 -21.56
CA SER A 45 9.30 -17.33 -21.81
C SER A 45 8.94 -17.64 -23.26
N LYS A 46 9.84 -17.35 -24.22
CA LYS A 46 9.56 -17.32 -25.66
C LYS A 46 8.43 -16.36 -26.06
N ALA A 47 8.05 -15.45 -25.17
CA ALA A 47 7.08 -14.38 -25.42
C ALA A 47 7.75 -13.16 -26.05
N GLN A 48 6.98 -12.32 -26.72
CA GLN A 48 7.43 -10.99 -27.13
C GLN A 48 7.52 -10.08 -25.91
N VAL A 49 8.66 -9.41 -25.71
CA VAL A 49 8.91 -8.59 -24.53
C VAL A 49 9.02 -7.12 -24.91
N TYR A 50 8.24 -6.25 -24.26
CA TYR A 50 8.23 -4.80 -24.48
C TYR A 50 8.65 -4.06 -23.21
N VAL A 51 9.56 -3.10 -23.33
CA VAL A 51 9.90 -2.19 -22.23
C VAL A 51 9.01 -0.94 -22.35
N LEU A 52 8.23 -0.64 -21.30
CA LEU A 52 7.34 0.52 -21.26
C LEU A 52 8.12 1.82 -21.06
N ALA A 53 7.73 2.87 -21.77
CA ALA A 53 8.46 4.14 -21.83
C ALA A 53 7.96 5.24 -20.86
N ASP A 54 6.81 5.06 -20.21
CA ASP A 54 6.15 6.10 -19.39
C ASP A 54 6.23 5.80 -17.89
N THR A 55 7.35 6.15 -17.25
CA THR A 55 7.51 5.88 -15.80
C THR A 55 7.90 7.11 -14.96
N SER A 56 8.37 8.20 -15.57
CA SER A 56 8.88 9.38 -14.83
C SER A 56 7.86 10.02 -13.86
N TYR A 57 6.55 9.86 -14.09
CA TYR A 57 5.48 10.38 -13.20
C TYR A 57 4.59 9.30 -12.58
N GLY A 58 5.11 8.12 -12.30
CA GLY A 58 4.26 7.06 -11.76
C GLY A 58 4.99 5.80 -11.39
N ASN A 59 6.29 5.85 -11.12
CA ASN A 59 7.20 4.72 -10.89
C ASN A 59 6.74 3.63 -9.90
N CYS A 60 5.71 3.87 -9.11
CA CYS A 60 5.13 2.89 -8.21
C CYS A 60 3.81 2.27 -8.70
N CYS A 61 3.17 2.86 -9.70
CA CYS A 61 1.88 2.46 -10.21
C CYS A 61 2.08 1.53 -11.39
N VAL A 62 1.29 0.46 -11.48
CA VAL A 62 1.31 -0.41 -12.66
C VAL A 62 0.67 0.34 -13.82
N ASP A 63 1.39 0.47 -14.93
CA ASP A 63 0.91 1.16 -16.12
C ASP A 63 0.19 0.19 -17.08
N GLU A 64 -1.06 -0.11 -16.74
CA GLU A 64 -1.93 -0.98 -17.54
C GLU A 64 -2.29 -0.36 -18.90
N VAL A 65 -2.35 0.98 -18.98
CA VAL A 65 -2.72 1.68 -20.22
C VAL A 65 -1.59 1.51 -21.24
N ALA A 66 -0.35 1.77 -20.85
CA ALA A 66 0.79 1.56 -21.75
C ALA A 66 0.95 0.09 -22.13
N ALA A 67 0.75 -0.84 -21.20
CA ALA A 67 0.79 -2.27 -21.50
C ALA A 67 -0.34 -2.72 -22.45
N SER A 68 -1.52 -2.12 -22.36
CA SER A 68 -2.65 -2.42 -23.25
C SER A 68 -2.38 -2.05 -24.71
N HIS A 69 -1.56 -1.02 -24.96
CA HIS A 69 -1.20 -0.61 -26.32
C HIS A 69 -0.37 -1.64 -27.09
N VAL A 70 0.25 -2.59 -26.38
CA VAL A 70 1.01 -3.69 -26.98
C VAL A 70 0.29 -5.04 -26.83
N ASP A 71 -0.97 -5.04 -26.42
CA ASP A 71 -1.75 -6.26 -26.11
C ASP A 71 -0.98 -7.21 -25.17
N ALA A 72 -0.39 -6.67 -24.11
CA ALA A 72 0.36 -7.47 -23.13
C ALA A 72 -0.56 -8.40 -22.33
N ASP A 73 -0.20 -9.68 -22.26
CA ASP A 73 -0.87 -10.68 -21.41
C ASP A 73 -0.37 -10.60 -19.96
N LEU A 74 0.80 -10.00 -19.73
CA LEU A 74 1.47 -9.89 -18.43
C LEU A 74 2.26 -8.59 -18.34
N ILE A 75 2.24 -7.95 -17.16
CA ILE A 75 3.13 -6.84 -16.81
C ILE A 75 4.05 -7.26 -15.66
N ILE A 76 5.35 -7.07 -15.83
CA ILE A 76 6.35 -7.24 -14.78
C ILE A 76 6.84 -5.85 -14.37
N HIS A 77 6.44 -5.42 -13.17
CA HIS A 77 6.81 -4.12 -12.62
C HIS A 77 8.04 -4.25 -11.72
N PHE A 78 9.15 -3.65 -12.12
CA PHE A 78 10.39 -3.64 -11.34
C PHE A 78 10.39 -2.49 -10.34
N GLY A 79 10.92 -2.74 -9.14
CA GLY A 79 11.00 -1.70 -8.10
C GLY A 79 9.78 -1.66 -7.20
N TYR A 80 9.49 -0.48 -6.66
CA TYR A 80 8.51 -0.35 -5.59
C TYR A 80 7.10 -0.14 -6.14
N SER A 81 6.28 -1.19 -6.17
CA SER A 81 4.85 -1.02 -6.44
C SER A 81 4.13 -0.42 -5.24
N CYS A 82 3.32 0.61 -5.45
CA CYS A 82 2.44 1.21 -4.45
C CYS A 82 1.28 0.27 -4.08
N LEU A 83 1.01 -0.77 -4.89
CA LEU A 83 -0.08 -1.76 -4.75
C LEU A 83 -1.49 -1.16 -4.60
N SER A 84 -1.59 0.15 -4.45
CA SER A 84 -2.76 0.95 -4.73
C SER A 84 -3.06 0.85 -6.22
N LYS A 85 -4.35 0.83 -6.59
CA LYS A 85 -4.71 1.51 -7.84
C LYS A 85 -4.03 2.89 -7.81
N PRO A 86 -3.28 3.27 -8.85
CA PRO A 86 -2.14 4.19 -8.81
C PRO A 86 -2.14 5.30 -7.71
N ALA A 87 -1.21 5.27 -6.72
CA ALA A 87 -0.55 6.45 -6.06
C ALA A 87 0.46 6.16 -4.87
N LYS A 88 1.78 6.24 -5.15
CA LYS A 88 2.99 6.85 -4.48
C LYS A 88 3.54 6.56 -3.04
N SER A 89 4.83 6.12 -3.02
CA SER A 89 5.97 6.30 -2.05
C SER A 89 5.91 5.73 -0.62
N LYS A 90 6.85 4.82 -0.27
CA LYS A 90 7.15 4.38 1.10
C LYS A 90 7.51 5.60 1.98
N LYS A 91 7.00 5.63 3.21
CA LYS A 91 7.28 6.68 4.20
C LYS A 91 7.87 6.04 5.44
N ASP A 92 8.90 6.67 6.01
CA ASP A 92 9.50 6.21 7.26
C ASP A 92 8.50 6.36 8.40
N LEU A 93 8.41 5.30 9.20
CA LEU A 93 7.62 5.26 10.42
C LEU A 93 8.44 4.61 11.53
N ASP A 94 8.69 5.38 12.58
CA ASP A 94 9.34 4.88 13.79
C ASP A 94 8.26 4.32 14.74
N CYS A 95 8.28 3.01 14.94
CA CYS A 95 7.31 2.32 15.81
C CYS A 95 7.46 2.73 17.29
N GLY A 96 8.65 3.12 17.74
CA GLY A 96 8.88 3.65 19.08
C GLY A 96 8.17 4.99 19.28
N ASN A 97 8.38 5.93 18.35
CA ASN A 97 7.64 7.22 18.37
C ASN A 97 6.13 6.99 18.27
N LEU A 98 5.68 6.04 17.42
CA LEU A 98 4.26 5.72 17.31
C LEU A 98 3.70 5.22 18.64
N LYS A 99 4.41 4.34 19.35
CA LYS A 99 4.03 3.84 20.68
C LYS A 99 3.92 4.97 21.69
N GLU A 100 4.84 5.92 21.69
CA GLU A 100 4.78 7.11 22.54
C GLU A 100 3.55 7.97 22.21
N CYS A 101 3.29 8.21 20.93
CA CYS A 101 2.12 8.98 20.47
C CYS A 101 0.80 8.35 20.90
N VAL A 102 0.68 7.02 20.78
CA VAL A 102 -0.52 6.28 21.23
C VAL A 102 -0.63 6.32 22.75
N SER A 103 0.50 6.18 23.47
CA SER A 103 0.50 6.24 24.94
C SER A 103 0.11 7.62 25.47
N ALA A 104 0.46 8.68 24.74
CA ALA A 104 0.16 10.07 25.10
C ALA A 104 -1.34 10.43 24.97
N LEU A 105 -2.13 9.68 24.19
CA LEU A 105 -3.57 9.91 24.10
C LEU A 105 -4.30 9.66 25.43
N GLY A 106 -3.76 8.75 26.26
CA GLY A 106 -4.34 8.38 27.54
C GLY A 106 -5.74 7.75 27.46
N GLY A 107 -6.18 7.14 28.56
CA GLY A 107 -7.57 6.68 28.75
C GLY A 107 -7.85 5.20 28.47
N ASP A 108 -8.95 4.72 29.03
CA ASP A 108 -9.49 3.35 28.91
C ASP A 108 -10.26 3.10 27.60
N LYS A 109 -9.86 3.77 26.51
CA LYS A 109 -10.51 3.60 25.20
C LYS A 109 -9.89 2.45 24.42
N ASN A 110 -10.70 1.85 23.56
CA ASN A 110 -10.27 0.91 22.54
C ASN A 110 -9.85 1.67 21.28
N TYR A 111 -8.71 1.30 20.69
CA TYR A 111 -8.15 1.98 19.53
C TYR A 111 -7.93 0.99 18.37
N LEU A 112 -8.27 1.42 17.15
CA LEU A 112 -7.91 0.72 15.91
C LEU A 112 -6.89 1.57 15.14
N ILE A 113 -5.69 1.05 14.94
CA ILE A 113 -4.64 1.69 14.14
C ILE A 113 -4.83 1.30 12.68
N ILE A 114 -5.06 2.32 11.83
CA ILE A 114 -5.17 2.21 10.39
C ILE A 114 -4.02 2.99 9.76
N PHE A 115 -3.29 2.39 8.84
CA PHE A 115 -2.18 3.05 8.16
C PHE A 115 -2.29 2.98 6.65
N ASP A 116 -1.68 3.95 5.96
CA ASP A 116 -1.60 3.99 4.51
C ASP A 116 -0.79 2.82 3.92
N PRO A 117 -1.05 2.44 2.65
CA PRO A 117 -0.28 1.42 1.93
C PRO A 117 1.22 1.64 1.92
N CYS A 118 1.67 2.89 2.00
CA CYS A 118 3.10 3.21 2.09
C CYS A 118 3.78 2.66 3.35
N PHE A 119 3.03 2.26 4.38
CA PHE A 119 3.53 1.64 5.61
C PHE A 119 3.31 0.12 5.65
N ALA A 120 2.81 -0.51 4.59
CA ALA A 120 2.60 -1.95 4.53
C ALA A 120 3.87 -2.77 4.81
N TYR A 121 5.05 -2.21 4.53
CA TYR A 121 6.35 -2.85 4.76
C TYR A 121 6.76 -2.94 6.25
N VAL A 122 6.17 -2.12 7.11
CA VAL A 122 6.43 -2.11 8.57
C VAL A 122 5.26 -2.67 9.39
N GLN A 123 4.21 -3.17 8.72
CA GLN A 123 3.00 -3.60 9.41
C GLN A 123 3.26 -4.67 10.49
N ASP A 124 4.18 -5.62 10.23
CA ASP A 124 4.50 -6.67 11.20
C ASP A 124 5.20 -6.10 12.44
N SER A 125 6.06 -5.08 12.28
CA SER A 125 6.70 -4.38 13.40
C SER A 125 5.70 -3.55 14.20
N ILE A 126 4.75 -2.90 13.54
CA ILE A 126 3.66 -2.18 14.22
C ILE A 126 2.82 -3.18 15.03
N MET A 127 2.48 -4.33 14.45
CA MET A 127 1.73 -5.37 15.15
C MET A 127 2.48 -5.88 16.38
N GLU A 128 3.77 -6.18 16.25
CA GLU A 128 4.62 -6.61 17.37
C GLU A 128 4.69 -5.54 18.47
N THR A 129 4.80 -4.27 18.09
CA THR A 129 4.88 -3.13 19.03
C THR A 129 3.65 -3.04 19.95
N PHE A 130 2.48 -3.42 19.43
CA PHE A 130 1.20 -3.32 20.14
C PHE A 130 0.60 -4.68 20.53
N GLN A 131 1.33 -5.79 20.37
CA GLN A 131 0.83 -7.14 20.66
C GLN A 131 0.38 -7.32 22.12
N ASP A 132 1.05 -6.65 23.05
CA ASP A 132 0.79 -6.74 24.49
C ASP A 132 -0.38 -5.84 24.95
N LYS A 133 -0.99 -5.06 24.05
CA LYS A 133 -2.02 -4.08 24.36
C LYS A 133 -3.38 -4.57 23.88
N SER A 134 -4.16 -5.15 24.78
CA SER A 134 -5.50 -5.69 24.46
C SER A 134 -6.50 -4.65 23.97
N ASN A 135 -6.34 -3.39 24.37
CA ASN A 135 -7.19 -2.28 23.94
C ASN A 135 -6.74 -1.64 22.61
N ILE A 136 -5.69 -2.15 21.97
CA ILE A 136 -5.17 -1.65 20.69
C ILE A 136 -5.24 -2.76 19.65
N ARG A 137 -5.98 -2.51 18.57
CA ARG A 137 -6.02 -3.38 17.39
C ARG A 137 -5.27 -2.70 16.27
N VAL A 138 -4.49 -3.48 15.52
CA VAL A 138 -3.73 -3.00 14.36
C VAL A 138 -4.32 -3.61 13.11
N SER A 139 -4.67 -2.78 12.12
CA SER A 139 -5.12 -3.24 10.80
C SER A 139 -3.96 -3.84 10.00
N ARG A 140 -4.24 -4.76 9.08
CA ARG A 140 -3.26 -5.29 8.13
C ARG A 140 -3.67 -5.00 6.71
N ILE A 141 -2.68 -4.82 5.85
CA ILE A 141 -2.90 -4.70 4.40
C ILE A 141 -2.69 -6.09 3.81
N PRO A 142 -3.73 -6.69 3.18
CA PRO A 142 -3.63 -8.04 2.68
C PRO A 142 -2.62 -8.12 1.53
N PHE A 143 -1.76 -9.14 1.57
CA PHE A 143 -1.02 -9.57 0.40
C PHE A 143 -1.89 -10.58 -0.35
N TYR A 144 -2.25 -10.28 -1.60
CA TYR A 144 -3.19 -11.07 -2.41
C TYR A 144 -2.58 -12.40 -2.88
N LEU A 145 -2.36 -13.31 -1.92
CA LEU A 145 -1.98 -14.71 -2.16
C LEU A 145 -2.87 -15.70 -1.42
N ASP A 146 -3.73 -15.24 -0.49
CA ASP A 146 -4.65 -16.10 0.26
C ASP A 146 -6.12 -15.87 -0.13
N PRO A 147 -6.80 -16.87 -0.73
CA PRO A 147 -8.19 -16.74 -1.17
C PRO A 147 -9.23 -16.73 -0.03
N GLU A 148 -8.84 -17.03 1.21
CA GLU A 148 -9.74 -17.10 2.38
C GLU A 148 -9.71 -15.84 3.27
N ILE A 149 -8.99 -14.78 2.87
CA ILE A 149 -8.91 -13.55 3.67
C ILE A 149 -10.22 -12.76 3.58
N THR A 150 -10.87 -12.57 4.73
CA THR A 150 -11.98 -11.61 4.87
C THR A 150 -11.43 -10.20 5.06
N VAL A 151 -11.76 -9.31 4.12
CA VAL A 151 -11.32 -7.90 4.10
C VAL A 151 -12.48 -7.01 4.55
N ASN A 152 -12.21 -6.03 5.41
CA ASN A 152 -13.20 -5.05 5.87
C ASN A 152 -13.50 -4.01 4.76
N PRO A 153 -14.58 -3.22 4.87
CA PRO A 153 -14.95 -2.22 3.85
C PRO A 153 -13.88 -1.19 3.51
N ASP A 154 -12.92 -0.95 4.41
CA ASP A 154 -11.77 -0.06 4.21
C ASP A 154 -10.56 -0.73 3.52
N GLY A 155 -10.73 -1.95 3.01
CA GLY A 155 -9.71 -2.70 2.30
C GLY A 155 -8.66 -3.34 3.19
N ARG A 156 -8.85 -3.37 4.52
CA ARG A 156 -7.88 -3.92 5.48
C ARG A 156 -8.41 -5.12 6.24
N VAL A 157 -7.49 -5.92 6.74
CA VAL A 157 -7.78 -7.12 7.53
C VAL A 157 -7.62 -6.79 9.01
N TYR A 158 -8.71 -6.92 9.75
CA TYR A 158 -8.74 -6.85 11.21
C TYR A 158 -10.04 -7.50 11.68
N LYS A 159 -10.06 -7.97 12.94
CA LYS A 159 -11.29 -8.49 13.55
C LYS A 159 -12.34 -7.37 13.59
N PRO A 160 -13.63 -7.65 13.33
CA PRO A 160 -14.69 -6.65 13.42
C PRO A 160 -14.63 -5.88 14.75
N ILE A 161 -14.77 -4.57 14.66
CA ILE A 161 -14.79 -3.65 15.81
C ILE A 161 -16.24 -3.35 16.21
N GLU A 162 -16.46 -3.11 17.50
CA GLU A 162 -17.72 -2.57 18.01
C GLU A 162 -17.64 -1.03 18.03
N ASN A 163 -18.75 -0.36 18.33
CA ASN A 163 -18.87 1.12 18.30
C ASN A 163 -18.07 1.84 19.40
N ASP A 164 -17.27 1.12 20.19
CA ASP A 164 -16.42 1.64 21.26
C ASP A 164 -14.97 1.91 20.82
N TYR A 165 -14.61 1.58 19.58
CA TYR A 165 -13.28 1.85 19.03
C TYR A 165 -13.12 3.26 18.48
N SER A 166 -12.03 3.92 18.85
CA SER A 166 -11.53 5.15 18.21
C SER A 166 -10.49 4.80 17.14
N ILE A 167 -10.48 5.52 16.02
CA ILE A 167 -9.59 5.26 14.89
C ILE A 167 -8.35 6.13 14.98
N LEU A 168 -7.18 5.51 14.91
CA LEU A 168 -5.88 6.18 14.83
C LEU A 168 -5.31 6.00 13.42
N TYR A 169 -5.37 7.04 12.61
CA TYR A 169 -4.92 7.01 11.22
C TYR A 169 -3.48 7.52 11.08
N VAL A 170 -2.64 6.69 10.45
CA VAL A 170 -1.22 6.96 10.16
C VAL A 170 -1.06 7.04 8.65
N GLY A 171 -1.02 8.26 8.12
CA GLY A 171 -1.10 8.46 6.68
C GLY A 171 -1.03 9.92 6.25
N SER A 172 -1.14 10.12 4.95
CA SER A 172 -1.21 11.45 4.34
C SER A 172 -2.60 12.05 4.50
N LYS A 173 -2.70 13.37 4.56
CA LYS A 173 -4.00 14.06 4.46
C LYS A 173 -4.44 14.13 3.00
N ASP A 174 -5.14 13.10 2.54
CA ASP A 174 -5.61 12.96 1.16
C ASP A 174 -7.05 12.40 1.07
N LEU A 175 -7.48 12.02 -0.14
CA LEU A 175 -8.81 11.45 -0.38
C LEU A 175 -8.98 10.06 0.24
N HIS A 176 -7.91 9.28 0.37
CA HIS A 176 -7.95 7.96 0.98
C HIS A 176 -8.21 8.07 2.49
N GLN A 177 -7.59 9.05 3.16
CA GLN A 177 -7.92 9.41 4.54
C GLN A 177 -9.42 9.71 4.74
N LEU A 178 -10.02 10.50 3.84
CA LEU A 178 -11.45 10.83 3.93
C LEU A 178 -12.35 9.61 3.72
N SER A 179 -11.97 8.69 2.84
CA SER A 179 -12.70 7.44 2.61
C SER A 179 -12.77 6.62 3.89
N ILE A 180 -11.62 6.39 4.53
CA ILE A 180 -11.53 5.64 5.80
C ILE A 180 -12.36 6.32 6.88
N MET A 181 -12.26 7.65 7.01
CA MET A 181 -13.04 8.40 8.00
C MET A 181 -14.55 8.32 7.75
N SER A 182 -14.99 8.22 6.49
CA SER A 182 -16.41 8.04 6.15
C SER A 182 -16.92 6.65 6.48
N ILE A 183 -16.08 5.62 6.34
CA ILE A 183 -16.42 4.22 6.71
C ILE A 183 -16.59 4.13 8.23
N HIS A 184 -15.70 4.80 8.97
CA HIS A 184 -15.69 4.82 10.44
C HIS A 184 -16.37 6.06 11.03
N CYS A 185 -17.47 6.53 10.44
CA CYS A 185 -18.10 7.81 10.79
C CYS A 185 -18.73 7.85 12.20
N HIS A 186 -18.93 6.70 12.83
CA HIS A 186 -19.44 6.59 14.20
C HIS A 186 -18.35 6.58 15.27
N SER A 187 -17.08 6.48 14.86
CA SER A 187 -15.92 6.46 15.75
C SER A 187 -15.26 7.83 15.83
N GLN A 188 -14.61 8.13 16.96
CA GLN A 188 -13.69 9.26 17.02
C GLN A 188 -12.48 8.97 16.14
N PHE A 189 -12.11 9.92 15.29
CA PHE A 189 -11.05 9.75 14.29
C PHE A 189 -9.88 10.68 14.60
N TYR A 190 -8.67 10.13 14.70
CA TYR A 190 -7.46 10.87 14.96
C TYR A 190 -6.47 10.67 13.82
N ILE A 191 -5.72 11.72 13.44
CA ILE A 191 -4.63 11.64 12.45
C ILE A 191 -3.31 11.90 13.14
N LEU A 192 -2.29 11.11 12.81
CA LEU A 192 -0.92 11.38 13.24
C LEU A 192 -0.37 12.61 12.51
N GLU A 193 -0.10 13.68 13.25
CA GLU A 193 0.52 14.91 12.77
C GLU A 193 1.82 15.15 13.55
N GLY A 194 2.96 14.94 12.91
CA GLY A 194 4.26 15.00 13.57
C GLY A 194 4.39 13.91 14.64
N LYS A 195 4.40 14.30 15.92
CA LYS A 195 4.50 13.39 17.08
C LYS A 195 3.24 13.38 17.94
N GLN A 196 2.08 13.69 17.36
CA GLN A 196 0.83 13.72 18.11
C GLN A 196 -0.36 13.29 17.25
N PHE A 197 -1.31 12.59 17.87
CA PHE A 197 -2.60 12.30 17.28
C PHE A 197 -3.55 13.48 17.49
N VAL A 198 -4.06 14.03 16.39
CA VAL A 198 -4.99 15.17 16.40
C VAL A 198 -6.38 14.68 15.98
N GLU A 199 -7.36 14.88 16.86
CA GLU A 199 -8.76 14.54 16.58
C GLU A 199 -9.28 15.31 15.37
N GLN A 200 -9.99 14.62 14.48
CA GLN A 200 -10.57 15.19 13.27
C GLN A 200 -12.08 15.40 13.46
N SER A 201 -12.54 16.55 12.99
CA SER A 201 -13.93 16.99 13.01
C SER A 201 -14.21 17.87 11.80
N ILE A 202 -15.50 18.12 11.54
CA ILE A 202 -15.94 19.09 10.51
C ILE A 202 -15.33 20.48 10.78
N TYR A 203 -15.00 20.80 12.04
CA TYR A 203 -14.42 22.08 12.40
C TYR A 203 -12.91 22.18 12.20
N ASN A 204 -12.16 21.09 12.02
CA ASN A 204 -10.70 21.18 11.89
C ASN A 204 -10.16 20.50 10.62
N ASN A 205 -11.00 19.76 9.89
CA ASN A 205 -10.64 19.15 8.62
C ASN A 205 -11.13 20.00 7.44
N SER A 206 -10.20 20.66 6.74
CA SER A 206 -10.50 21.57 5.62
C SER A 206 -11.18 20.87 4.44
N MET A 207 -10.95 19.57 4.25
CA MET A 207 -11.59 18.78 3.21
C MET A 207 -13.04 18.41 3.57
N LEU A 208 -13.33 18.14 4.85
CA LEU A 208 -14.71 17.97 5.34
C LEU A 208 -15.52 19.26 5.19
N ARG A 209 -14.94 20.41 5.54
CA ARG A 209 -15.60 21.73 5.40
C ARG A 209 -16.01 22.01 3.97
N LYS A 210 -15.13 21.74 2.99
CA LYS A 210 -15.42 21.94 1.57
C LYS A 210 -16.62 21.13 1.08
N ARG A 211 -16.87 19.96 1.66
CA ARG A 211 -18.01 19.09 1.30
C ARG A 211 -19.31 19.46 2.02
N PHE A 212 -19.24 20.21 3.11
CA PHE A 212 -20.43 20.68 3.84
C PHE A 212 -21.07 21.93 3.19
N HIS A 213 -20.31 22.63 2.34
CA HIS A 213 -20.75 23.84 1.63
C HIS A 213 -21.06 23.60 0.14
N LEU A 214 -21.07 22.34 -0.31
CA LEU A 214 -21.51 21.90 -1.63
C LEU A 214 -22.88 21.22 -1.49
#